data_AF-A0A378AEX0-F1
#
_entry.id   AF-A0A378AEX0-F1
#
_cell.length_a   1.000
_cell.length_b   1.000
_cell.length_c   1.000
_cell.angle_alpha   90.00
_cell.angle_beta   90.00
_cell.angle_gamma   90.00
#
_symmetry.space_group_name_H-M   'P 1'
#
loop_
_entity.id
_entity.type
_entity.pdbx_description
1 polymer ?
#
loop_
_entity_poly.entity_id
_entity_poly.type
_entity_poly.pdbx_seq_one_letter_code
_entity_poly.pdbx_strand_id
1 'polypeptide(L)'
;MKNTFCLARGSEAVLSQHFGDLGEEGVEQQWRSALQLMQSIYAFVPQRMVVDAIPAIAQRSGRPPCPLPLETVLHHHAHAAACLAEHRWPLDGGDVIALTLDGIGMGENGALWGGECLRVNYRECEHLGGLPAVALPGGDLAARQPWRNLLAHCLAFVPDWQDYPQAAPLRQRNWPLLAQAIERGINAPRASSCGRLFDAVACALDCAPESLSYEGEAACRLEALAASCPGVSHPVTLPWRDDALDLATFWRQWLSWQATPAQKAWSFHDALACGLAAMARDCATVRGIDTMVCSGGVLHNRLLAARLTFYLADFTLLFAQQLPAGDGAIAYGQAVIAAARGQAQGIQP
;
A
#
# COMPACT_ATOMS: atom_id res chain seq x y z
N MET A 1 8.50 -2.67 6.82
CA MET A 1 9.22 -3.89 6.38
C MET A 1 10.35 -3.49 5.44
N LYS A 2 11.11 -4.44 4.90
CA LYS A 2 12.08 -4.25 3.80
C LYS A 2 13.00 -3.02 3.94
N ASN A 3 13.50 -2.81 5.15
CA ASN A 3 14.00 -1.52 5.59
C ASN A 3 15.25 -1.05 4.85
N THR A 4 15.29 0.26 4.61
CA THR A 4 16.48 1.06 4.34
C THR A 4 16.47 2.26 5.29
N PHE A 5 17.61 2.90 5.50
CA PHE A 5 17.70 4.24 6.06
C PHE A 5 18.28 5.20 5.00
N CYS A 6 18.03 6.49 5.16
CA CYS A 6 18.51 7.52 4.25
C CYS A 6 19.26 8.60 5.03
N LEU A 7 20.45 8.99 4.55
CA LEU A 7 21.14 10.20 4.99
C LEU A 7 20.95 11.27 3.92
N ALA A 8 20.51 12.47 4.28
CA ALA A 8 20.30 13.57 3.35
C ALA A 8 20.94 14.85 3.87
N ARG A 9 21.70 15.54 3.01
CA ARG A 9 22.36 16.84 3.30
C ARG A 9 22.49 17.64 2.03
N GLY A 10 22.14 18.93 2.08
CA GLY A 10 22.22 19.81 0.92
C GLY A 10 21.30 19.33 -0.20
N SER A 11 21.89 18.99 -1.35
CA SER A 11 21.18 18.51 -2.55
C SER A 11 21.31 17.01 -2.80
N GLU A 12 21.86 16.25 -1.84
CA GLU A 12 22.15 14.83 -2.01
C GLU A 12 21.49 13.99 -0.91
N ALA A 13 21.13 12.77 -1.28
CA ALA A 13 20.63 11.76 -0.37
C ALA A 13 21.23 10.41 -0.73
N VAL A 14 21.65 9.66 0.28
CA VAL A 14 22.23 8.33 0.15
C VAL A 14 21.41 7.33 0.94
N LEU A 15 20.88 6.34 0.23
CA LEU A 15 20.20 5.19 0.82
C LEU A 15 21.20 4.13 1.25
N SER A 16 20.88 3.44 2.33
CA SER A 16 21.58 2.24 2.76
C SER A 16 21.28 1.05 1.85
N GLN A 17 22.00 -0.05 2.09
CA GLN A 17 21.55 -1.37 1.67
C GLN A 17 20.22 -1.77 2.34
N HIS A 18 19.62 -2.84 1.83
CA HIS A 18 18.43 -3.46 2.39
C HIS A 18 18.75 -4.25 3.68
N PHE A 19 17.90 -4.09 4.70
CA PHE A 19 18.03 -4.77 6.00
C PHE A 19 16.92 -5.78 6.31
N GLY A 20 15.95 -5.99 5.41
CA GLY A 20 14.84 -6.90 5.69
C GLY A 20 13.86 -6.34 6.73
N ASP A 21 13.41 -7.20 7.65
CA ASP A 21 12.51 -6.80 8.74
C ASP A 21 13.32 -6.41 9.99
N LEU A 22 13.14 -5.16 10.44
CA LEU A 22 13.79 -4.67 11.66
C LEU A 22 13.31 -5.39 12.94
N GLY A 23 12.20 -6.13 12.88
CA GLY A 23 11.72 -6.97 13.97
C GLY A 23 12.51 -8.27 14.16
N GLU A 24 13.33 -8.67 13.18
CA GLU A 24 14.12 -9.90 13.25
C GLU A 24 15.36 -9.75 14.15
N GLU A 25 15.68 -10.84 14.86
CA GLU A 25 16.80 -10.89 15.79
C GLU A 25 18.13 -10.62 15.06
N GLY A 26 18.95 -9.72 15.61
CA GLY A 26 20.26 -9.37 15.06
C GLY A 26 20.24 -8.36 13.90
N VAL A 27 19.09 -8.07 13.28
CA VAL A 27 18.99 -7.07 12.19
C VAL A 27 19.32 -5.67 12.70
N GLU A 28 18.86 -5.30 13.90
CA GLU A 28 19.13 -3.99 14.49
C GLU A 28 20.65 -3.72 14.64
N GLN A 29 21.43 -4.73 15.01
CA GLN A 29 22.88 -4.58 15.16
C GLN A 29 23.54 -4.29 13.81
N GLN A 30 23.17 -5.03 12.76
CA GLN A 30 23.67 -4.81 11.40
C GLN A 30 23.30 -3.41 10.89
N TRP A 31 22.06 -3.00 11.15
CA TRP A 31 21.54 -1.68 10.81
C TRP A 31 22.37 -0.57 11.48
N ARG A 32 22.64 -0.68 12.79
CA ARG A 32 23.44 0.30 13.54
C ARG A 32 24.88 0.38 13.06
N SER A 33 25.51 -0.77 12.78
CA SER A 33 26.87 -0.81 12.25
C SER A 33 26.98 -0.14 10.88
N ALA A 34 26.00 -0.37 10.00
CA ALA A 34 25.95 0.27 8.69
C ALA A 34 25.69 1.78 8.79
N LEU A 35 24.78 2.20 9.68
CA LEU A 35 24.54 3.62 9.93
C LEU A 35 25.81 4.33 10.39
N GLN A 36 26.54 3.75 11.36
CA GLN A 36 27.81 4.30 11.85
C GLN A 36 28.86 4.40 10.75
N LEU A 37 28.98 3.36 9.92
CA LEU A 37 29.92 3.35 8.79
C LEU A 37 29.56 4.43 7.75
N MET A 38 28.29 4.51 7.35
CA MET A 38 27.85 5.51 6.37
C MET A 38 28.01 6.94 6.91
N GLN A 39 27.70 7.18 8.19
CA GLN A 39 27.95 8.47 8.84
C GLN A 39 29.43 8.85 8.82
N SER A 40 30.33 7.89 9.06
CA SER A 40 31.77 8.09 8.97
C SER A 40 32.21 8.43 7.54
N ILE A 41 31.77 7.65 6.54
CA ILE A 41 32.12 7.86 5.12
C ILE A 41 31.72 9.25 4.63
N TYR A 42 30.50 9.69 4.94
CA TYR A 42 29.96 10.97 4.47
C TYR A 42 30.25 12.15 5.39
N ALA A 43 31.01 11.94 6.47
CA ALA A 43 31.20 12.90 7.55
C ALA A 43 29.86 13.54 7.96
N PHE A 44 28.87 12.69 8.21
CA PHE A 44 27.49 13.07 8.42
C PHE A 44 27.12 12.96 9.90
N VAL A 45 26.71 14.09 10.49
CA VAL A 45 26.16 14.16 11.84
C VAL A 45 24.70 14.58 11.71
N PRO A 46 23.73 13.71 12.03
CA PRO A 46 22.32 14.03 11.89
C PRO A 46 21.94 15.20 12.81
N GLN A 47 21.19 16.16 12.28
CA GLN A 47 20.59 17.26 13.05
C GLN A 47 19.09 17.07 13.28
N ARG A 48 18.49 16.08 12.62
CA ARG A 48 17.07 15.72 12.69
C ARG A 48 16.94 14.23 12.40
N MET A 49 15.89 13.61 12.93
CA MET A 49 15.47 12.26 12.59
C MET A 49 14.05 12.30 12.02
N VAL A 50 13.81 11.54 10.96
CA VAL A 50 12.50 11.39 10.34
C VAL A 50 12.12 9.92 10.40
N VAL A 51 10.90 9.63 10.82
CA VAL A 51 10.38 8.27 10.96
C VAL A 51 8.96 8.15 10.44
N ASP A 52 8.51 6.92 10.29
CA ASP A 52 7.11 6.63 9.97
C ASP A 52 6.18 7.09 11.11
N ALA A 53 4.95 7.47 10.77
CA ALA A 53 3.93 7.86 11.74
C ALA A 53 3.47 6.72 12.66
N ILE A 54 3.87 5.46 12.42
CA ILE A 54 3.62 4.33 13.34
C ILE A 54 4.20 4.63 14.74
N PRO A 55 3.36 4.72 15.80
CA PRO A 55 3.83 5.09 17.15
C PRO A 55 4.93 4.17 17.70
N ALA A 56 4.85 2.87 17.42
CA ALA A 56 5.84 1.89 17.88
C ALA A 56 7.23 2.10 17.26
N ILE A 57 7.30 2.55 16.00
CA ILE A 57 8.57 2.87 15.34
C ILE A 57 9.14 4.14 15.97
N ALA A 58 8.34 5.19 16.12
CA ALA A 58 8.77 6.43 16.77
C ALA A 58 9.27 6.20 18.22
N GLN A 59 8.67 5.26 18.95
CA GLN A 59 9.11 4.87 20.29
C GLN A 59 10.39 4.04 20.28
N ARG A 60 10.52 3.07 19.35
CA ARG A 60 11.72 2.22 19.19
C ARG A 60 12.93 2.98 18.67
N SER A 61 12.73 4.05 17.91
CA SER A 61 13.79 4.97 17.47
C SER A 61 14.51 5.66 18.63
N GLY A 62 14.08 5.43 19.88
CA GLY A 62 14.91 5.44 21.08
C GLY A 62 15.80 6.67 21.19
N ARG A 63 15.34 7.67 21.96
CA ARG A 63 16.05 8.94 22.23
C ARG A 63 17.58 8.74 22.16
N PRO A 64 18.26 9.21 21.11
CA PRO A 64 19.71 9.17 21.07
C PRO A 64 20.27 9.87 22.32
N PRO A 65 21.53 9.59 22.72
CA PRO A 65 22.15 10.26 23.87
C PRO A 65 22.12 11.80 23.76
N CYS A 66 21.91 12.33 22.55
CA CYS A 66 21.48 13.70 22.31
C CYS A 66 20.07 13.69 21.68
N PRO A 67 19.06 14.39 22.23
CA PRO A 67 17.72 14.41 21.66
C PRO A 67 17.71 15.18 20.33
N LEU A 68 17.70 14.44 19.21
CA LEU A 68 17.46 15.03 17.90
C LEU A 68 15.98 15.40 17.74
N PRO A 69 15.65 16.53 17.10
CA PRO A 69 14.30 16.80 16.62
C PRO A 69 13.78 15.61 15.80
N LEU A 70 12.64 15.07 16.22
CA LEU A 70 11.97 13.95 15.58
C LEU A 70 10.76 14.46 14.80
N GLU A 71 10.69 14.11 13.52
CA GLU A 71 9.55 14.39 12.65
C GLU A 71 8.92 13.07 12.18
N THR A 72 7.60 13.04 12.08
CA THR A 72 6.86 11.91 11.52
C THR A 72 6.34 12.23 10.13
N VAL A 73 6.32 11.21 9.28
CA VAL A 73 5.79 11.26 7.91
C VAL A 73 4.83 10.10 7.73
N LEU A 74 3.69 10.35 7.10
CA LEU A 74 2.72 9.30 6.75
C LEU A 74 3.34 8.31 5.76
N HIS A 75 3.09 7.03 5.96
CA HIS A 75 3.68 5.95 5.16
C HIS A 75 3.43 6.15 3.66
N HIS A 76 2.16 6.36 3.31
CA HIS A 76 1.73 6.55 1.93
C HIS A 76 2.20 7.87 1.31
N HIS A 77 2.36 8.92 2.13
CA HIS A 77 2.98 10.18 1.67
C HIS A 77 4.44 9.94 1.26
N ALA A 78 5.19 9.17 2.06
CA ALA A 78 6.56 8.80 1.72
C ALA A 78 6.65 7.94 0.43
N HIS A 79 5.71 7.01 0.22
CA HIS A 79 5.64 6.27 -1.06
C HIS A 79 5.48 7.19 -2.27
N ALA A 80 4.55 8.15 -2.19
CA ALA A 80 4.29 9.09 -3.27
C ALA A 80 5.49 10.02 -3.49
N ALA A 81 6.05 10.60 -2.42
CA ALA A 81 7.18 11.52 -2.48
C ALA A 81 8.47 10.86 -2.99
N ALA A 82 8.71 9.58 -2.65
CA ALA A 82 9.86 8.85 -3.19
C ALA A 82 9.77 8.70 -4.72
N CYS A 83 8.57 8.41 -5.24
CA CYS A 83 8.32 8.32 -6.68
C CYS A 83 8.47 9.69 -7.36
N LEU A 84 7.88 10.76 -6.80
CA LEU A 84 8.07 12.13 -7.30
C LEU A 84 9.56 12.51 -7.41
N ALA A 85 10.33 12.20 -6.35
CA ALA A 85 11.73 12.57 -6.28
C ALA A 85 12.61 11.79 -7.27
N GLU A 86 12.39 10.49 -7.50
CA GLU A 86 13.16 9.77 -8.53
C GLU A 86 12.88 10.28 -9.96
N HIS A 87 11.68 10.80 -10.20
CA HIS A 87 11.28 11.46 -11.45
C HIS A 87 11.69 12.94 -11.52
N ARG A 88 12.43 13.43 -10.52
CA ARG A 88 12.91 14.82 -10.41
C ARG A 88 11.78 15.84 -10.47
N TRP A 89 10.62 15.52 -9.89
CA TRP A 89 9.54 16.49 -9.74
C TRP A 89 10.05 17.71 -8.96
N PRO A 90 9.91 18.95 -9.47
CA PRO A 90 10.46 20.14 -8.80
C PRO A 90 9.82 20.38 -7.44
N LEU A 91 10.55 21.08 -6.55
CA LEU A 91 10.04 21.45 -5.22
C LEU A 91 8.72 22.22 -5.30
N ASP A 92 8.61 23.09 -6.29
CA ASP A 92 7.46 23.93 -6.65
C ASP A 92 6.69 23.38 -7.87
N GLY A 93 6.86 22.09 -8.19
CA GLY A 93 6.22 21.44 -9.34
C GLY A 93 4.69 21.35 -9.27
N GLY A 94 4.11 21.65 -8.11
CA GLY A 94 2.67 21.59 -7.86
C GLY A 94 2.21 20.24 -7.31
N ASP A 95 0.89 20.13 -7.18
CA ASP A 95 0.21 18.95 -6.63
C ASP A 95 0.04 17.86 -7.69
N VAL A 96 0.07 16.60 -7.23
CA VAL A 96 -0.29 15.42 -8.02
C VAL A 96 -1.40 14.64 -7.33
N ILE A 97 -2.08 13.77 -8.09
CA ILE A 97 -2.89 12.70 -7.51
C ILE A 97 -2.01 11.46 -7.35
N ALA A 98 -1.95 10.88 -6.15
CA ALA A 98 -1.21 9.67 -5.88
C ALA A 98 -2.14 8.50 -5.59
N LEU A 99 -1.94 7.39 -6.31
CA LEU A 99 -2.45 6.07 -5.96
C LEU A 99 -1.36 5.30 -5.21
N THR A 100 -1.58 5.06 -3.92
CA THR A 100 -0.63 4.36 -3.04
C THR A 100 -1.22 3.03 -2.58
N LEU A 101 -0.78 1.94 -3.21
CA LEU A 101 -1.36 0.59 -3.03
C LEU A 101 -0.35 -0.34 -2.37
N ASP A 102 -0.63 -0.82 -1.16
CA ASP A 102 0.28 -1.66 -0.38
C ASP A 102 -0.44 -2.71 0.49
N GLY A 103 0.31 -3.31 1.43
CA GLY A 103 -0.24 -4.10 2.51
C GLY A 103 -0.90 -3.24 3.58
N ILE A 104 -0.12 -2.70 4.51
CA ILE A 104 -0.60 -1.85 5.60
C ILE A 104 0.44 -0.77 5.87
N GLY A 105 0.01 0.49 5.92
CA GLY A 105 0.76 1.60 6.47
C GLY A 105 -0.12 2.46 7.39
N MET A 106 0.50 3.23 8.28
CA MET A 106 -0.25 4.13 9.16
C MET A 106 -0.68 5.38 8.40
N GLY A 107 -1.99 5.59 8.36
CA GLY A 107 -2.65 6.78 7.84
C GLY A 107 -2.90 7.84 8.91
N GLU A 108 -3.70 8.83 8.55
CA GLU A 108 -4.11 9.91 9.46
C GLU A 108 -4.96 9.38 10.63
N ASN A 109 -4.83 10.03 11.79
CA ASN A 109 -5.65 9.76 12.98
C ASN A 109 -5.67 8.29 13.44
N GLY A 110 -4.61 7.53 13.12
CA GLY A 110 -4.49 6.11 13.50
C GLY A 110 -5.21 5.14 12.56
N ALA A 111 -5.73 5.60 11.42
CA ALA A 111 -6.29 4.72 10.39
C ALA A 111 -5.21 3.82 9.78
N LEU A 112 -5.59 2.60 9.40
CA LEU A 112 -4.70 1.71 8.64
C LEU A 112 -5.03 1.82 7.16
N TRP A 113 -4.08 2.29 6.38
CA TRP A 113 -4.20 2.53 4.95
C TRP A 113 -3.48 1.45 4.15
N GLY A 114 -3.86 1.30 2.88
CA GLY A 114 -3.15 0.47 1.92
C GLY A 114 -3.73 0.43 0.51
N GLY A 115 -4.64 1.34 0.18
CA GLY A 115 -5.32 1.40 -1.11
C GLY A 115 -5.92 2.79 -1.33
N GLU A 116 -5.10 3.81 -1.17
CA GLU A 116 -5.56 5.20 -1.06
C GLU A 116 -5.39 6.00 -2.36
N CYS A 117 -6.25 7.01 -2.52
CA CYS A 117 -6.10 8.12 -3.44
C CYS A 117 -5.81 9.39 -2.63
N LEU A 118 -4.72 10.06 -2.95
CA LEU A 118 -4.21 11.19 -2.17
C LEU A 118 -3.94 12.39 -3.10
N ARG A 119 -4.15 13.62 -2.62
CA ARG A 119 -3.51 14.81 -3.19
C ARG A 119 -2.16 14.99 -2.49
N VAL A 120 -1.08 15.05 -3.26
CA VAL A 120 0.28 15.06 -2.70
C VAL A 120 1.13 16.14 -3.35
N ASN A 121 1.90 16.84 -2.53
CA ASN A 121 3.17 17.46 -2.92
C ASN A 121 4.24 17.07 -1.88
N TYR A 122 5.46 17.60 -1.96
CA TYR A 122 6.50 17.22 -0.99
C TYR A 122 6.20 17.63 0.47
N ARG A 123 5.25 18.53 0.71
CA ARG A 123 4.96 19.07 2.05
C ARG A 123 3.64 18.56 2.60
N GLU A 124 2.65 18.39 1.72
CA GLU A 124 1.26 18.08 2.04
C GLU A 124 0.84 16.71 1.51
N CYS A 125 -0.05 16.09 2.25
CA CYS A 125 -0.77 14.88 1.89
C CYS A 125 -2.20 15.07 2.37
N GLU A 126 -3.16 14.96 1.46
CA GLU A 126 -4.60 15.02 1.77
C GLU A 126 -5.26 13.73 1.26
N HIS A 127 -5.98 13.04 2.15
CA HIS A 127 -6.73 11.85 1.80
C HIS A 127 -8.00 12.21 1.02
N LEU A 128 -8.17 11.64 -0.18
CA LEU A 128 -9.31 11.92 -1.07
C LEU A 128 -10.31 10.76 -1.16
N GLY A 129 -9.89 9.55 -0.79
CA GLY A 129 -10.68 8.33 -0.95
C GLY A 129 -9.78 7.11 -1.07
N GLY A 130 -10.40 5.97 -1.37
CA GLY A 130 -9.68 4.72 -1.52
C GLY A 130 -10.58 3.50 -1.42
N LEU A 131 -9.97 2.34 -1.21
CA LEU A 131 -10.70 1.14 -0.85
C LEU A 131 -11.45 1.34 0.49
N PRO A 132 -12.65 0.78 0.66
CA PRO A 132 -13.32 0.82 1.95
C PRO A 132 -12.49 0.05 2.99
N ALA A 133 -12.42 0.57 4.23
CA ALA A 133 -11.69 -0.09 5.30
C ALA A 133 -12.42 -1.36 5.77
N VAL A 134 -11.79 -2.52 5.63
CA VAL A 134 -12.32 -3.84 6.01
C VAL A 134 -11.56 -4.38 7.22
N ALA A 135 -12.23 -5.14 8.09
CA ALA A 135 -11.61 -5.73 9.26
C ALA A 135 -10.47 -6.70 8.87
N LEU A 136 -9.43 -6.77 9.71
CA LEU A 136 -8.31 -7.71 9.64
C LEU A 136 -8.45 -8.75 10.77
N PRO A 137 -9.19 -9.85 10.57
CA PRO A 137 -9.59 -10.70 11.68
C PRO A 137 -8.39 -11.46 12.27
N GLY A 138 -8.01 -11.17 13.51
CA GLY A 138 -6.81 -11.71 14.14
C GLY A 138 -5.54 -10.89 13.90
N GLY A 139 -5.66 -9.63 13.47
CA GLY A 139 -4.53 -8.71 13.28
C GLY A 139 -3.53 -9.26 12.28
N ASP A 140 -2.28 -9.45 12.69
CA ASP A 140 -1.17 -9.95 11.87
C ASP A 140 -1.46 -11.29 11.17
N LEU A 141 -2.34 -12.12 11.75
CA LEU A 141 -2.75 -13.37 11.11
C LEU A 141 -3.46 -13.15 9.76
N ALA A 142 -4.12 -12.00 9.57
CA ALA A 142 -4.79 -11.65 8.32
C ALA A 142 -3.79 -11.53 7.15
N ALA A 143 -2.53 -11.18 7.41
CA ALA A 143 -1.47 -11.14 6.39
C ALA A 143 -0.87 -12.52 6.09
N ARG A 144 -1.12 -13.53 6.94
CA ARG A 144 -0.59 -14.90 6.79
C ARG A 144 -1.64 -15.91 6.34
N GLN A 145 -2.92 -15.63 6.56
CA GLN A 145 -4.02 -16.57 6.35
C GLN A 145 -5.09 -15.92 5.47
N PRO A 146 -4.99 -16.04 4.13
CA PRO A 146 -5.82 -15.30 3.16
C PRO A 146 -7.33 -15.45 3.36
N TRP A 147 -7.77 -16.61 3.86
CA TRP A 147 -9.18 -16.90 4.14
C TRP A 147 -9.80 -15.95 5.16
N ARG A 148 -9.00 -15.33 6.05
CA ARG A 148 -9.49 -14.32 7.01
C ARG A 148 -9.99 -13.07 6.28
N ASN A 149 -9.28 -12.66 5.24
CA ASN A 149 -9.65 -11.51 4.42
C ASN A 149 -10.89 -11.84 3.60
N LEU A 150 -10.94 -13.04 2.98
CA LEU A 150 -12.14 -13.49 2.28
C LEU A 150 -13.37 -13.50 3.20
N LEU A 151 -13.25 -14.02 4.43
CA LEU A 151 -14.33 -13.98 5.42
C LEU A 151 -14.77 -12.54 5.73
N ALA A 152 -13.82 -11.63 5.99
CA ALA A 152 -14.13 -10.24 6.32
C ALA A 152 -14.85 -9.52 5.16
N HIS A 153 -14.41 -9.74 3.92
CA HIS A 153 -15.08 -9.20 2.74
C HIS A 153 -16.45 -9.83 2.51
N CYS A 154 -16.61 -11.14 2.68
CA CYS A 154 -17.90 -11.82 2.58
C CYS A 154 -18.91 -11.28 3.60
N LEU A 155 -18.50 -11.14 4.87
CA LEU A 155 -19.35 -10.58 5.93
C LEU A 155 -19.75 -9.13 5.67
N ALA A 156 -18.86 -8.33 5.07
CA ALA A 156 -19.11 -6.91 4.82
C ALA A 156 -19.94 -6.64 3.56
N PHE A 157 -19.81 -7.46 2.51
CA PHE A 157 -20.26 -7.07 1.16
C PHE A 157 -21.07 -8.14 0.41
N VAL A 158 -21.13 -9.37 0.91
CA VAL A 158 -21.72 -10.50 0.16
C VAL A 158 -22.86 -11.12 0.97
N PRO A 159 -24.12 -10.74 0.67
CA PRO A 159 -25.28 -11.46 1.18
C PRO A 159 -25.21 -12.94 0.78
N ASP A 160 -25.62 -13.81 1.69
CA ASP A 160 -25.67 -15.27 1.47
C ASP A 160 -24.36 -15.86 0.92
N TRP A 161 -23.21 -15.30 1.35
CA TRP A 161 -21.90 -15.68 0.85
C TRP A 161 -21.60 -17.19 0.92
N GLN A 162 -22.27 -17.91 1.82
CA GLN A 162 -22.12 -19.34 2.05
C GLN A 162 -22.60 -20.19 0.86
N ASP A 163 -23.44 -19.65 -0.02
CA ASP A 163 -24.01 -20.35 -1.17
C ASP A 163 -23.02 -20.40 -2.35
N TYR A 164 -22.02 -19.52 -2.37
CA TYR A 164 -21.02 -19.51 -3.42
C TYR A 164 -20.00 -20.64 -3.25
N PRO A 165 -19.59 -21.32 -4.34
CA PRO A 165 -18.59 -22.38 -4.26
C PRO A 165 -17.23 -21.87 -3.73
N GLN A 166 -16.88 -20.62 -4.02
CA GLN A 166 -15.66 -19.95 -3.54
C GLN A 166 -15.60 -19.80 -2.01
N ALA A 167 -16.73 -19.94 -1.31
CA ALA A 167 -16.79 -19.94 0.14
C ALA A 167 -16.47 -21.31 0.78
N ALA A 168 -16.15 -22.34 -0.01
CA ALA A 168 -15.77 -23.65 0.51
C ALA A 168 -14.66 -23.60 1.58
N PRO A 169 -13.56 -22.82 1.44
CA PRO A 169 -12.51 -22.72 2.46
C PRO A 169 -12.98 -22.10 3.79
N LEU A 170 -14.09 -21.35 3.77
CA LEU A 170 -14.67 -20.72 4.95
C LEU A 170 -15.65 -21.65 5.68
N ARG A 171 -16.47 -22.39 4.93
CA ARG A 171 -17.49 -23.29 5.48
C ARG A 171 -16.92 -24.43 6.35
N GLN A 172 -15.68 -24.81 6.10
CA GLN A 172 -14.98 -25.82 6.88
C GLN A 172 -14.44 -25.31 8.23
N ARG A 173 -14.60 -24.01 8.53
CA ARG A 173 -14.06 -23.35 9.72
C ARG A 173 -15.15 -22.97 10.71
N ASN A 174 -14.75 -22.77 11.96
CA ASN A 174 -15.59 -22.13 12.97
C ASN A 174 -15.63 -20.60 12.77
N TRP A 175 -16.09 -20.17 11.59
CA TRP A 175 -16.20 -18.75 11.21
C TRP A 175 -17.18 -17.94 12.08
N PRO A 176 -18.26 -18.49 12.69
CA PRO A 176 -19.17 -17.68 13.51
C PRO A 176 -18.49 -17.01 14.71
N LEU A 177 -17.52 -17.69 15.34
CA LEU A 177 -16.75 -17.11 16.45
C LEU A 177 -15.91 -15.90 15.98
N LEU A 178 -15.28 -16.04 14.81
CA LEU A 178 -14.46 -14.96 14.24
C LEU A 178 -15.33 -13.79 13.76
N ALA A 179 -16.53 -14.07 13.23
CA ALA A 179 -17.51 -13.04 12.88
C ALA A 179 -17.91 -12.21 14.12
N GLN A 180 -18.18 -12.86 15.26
CA GLN A 180 -18.47 -12.16 16.52
C GLN A 180 -17.28 -11.31 17.02
N ALA A 181 -16.04 -11.80 16.85
CA ALA A 181 -14.85 -11.03 17.21
C ALA A 181 -14.70 -9.77 16.33
N ILE A 182 -14.97 -9.89 15.02
CA ILE A 182 -14.98 -8.76 14.08
C ILE A 182 -16.03 -7.73 14.49
N GLU A 183 -17.27 -8.16 14.74
CA GLU A 183 -18.38 -7.28 15.15
C GLU A 183 -18.05 -6.49 16.43
N ARG A 184 -17.35 -7.13 17.38
CA ARG A 184 -16.93 -6.52 18.65
C ARG A 184 -15.60 -5.76 18.56
N GLY A 185 -14.94 -5.73 17.40
CA GLY A 185 -13.63 -5.10 17.23
C GLY A 185 -12.48 -5.76 18.00
N ILE A 186 -12.60 -7.03 18.38
CA ILE A 186 -11.60 -7.75 19.18
C ILE A 186 -10.51 -8.27 18.24
N ASN A 187 -9.32 -7.66 18.32
CA ASN A 187 -8.17 -7.97 17.45
C ASN A 187 -8.57 -8.03 15.96
N ALA A 188 -9.41 -7.09 15.55
CA ALA A 188 -9.94 -6.99 14.19
C ALA A 188 -9.89 -5.52 13.70
N PRO A 189 -8.70 -4.90 13.69
CA PRO A 189 -8.57 -3.52 13.24
C PRO A 189 -9.02 -3.40 11.78
N ARG A 190 -9.54 -2.23 11.38
CA ARG A 190 -9.99 -2.00 10.01
C ARG A 190 -8.88 -1.38 9.18
N ALA A 191 -8.72 -1.85 7.96
CA ALA A 191 -7.75 -1.32 7.01
C ALA A 191 -8.30 -1.27 5.58
N SER A 192 -8.00 -0.20 4.84
CA SER A 192 -8.30 -0.04 3.41
C SER A 192 -7.24 -0.70 2.54
N SER A 193 -6.84 -1.94 2.91
CA SER A 193 -5.68 -2.61 2.32
C SER A 193 -5.95 -3.22 0.95
N CYS A 194 -5.20 -2.78 -0.06
CA CYS A 194 -5.19 -3.41 -1.38
C CYS A 194 -4.59 -4.82 -1.31
N GLY A 195 -3.47 -5.01 -0.59
CA GLY A 195 -2.84 -6.32 -0.42
C GLY A 195 -3.77 -7.36 0.21
N ARG A 196 -4.59 -6.99 1.20
CA ARG A 196 -5.56 -7.92 1.82
C ARG A 196 -6.74 -8.24 0.90
N LEU A 197 -7.14 -7.31 0.02
CA LEU A 197 -8.12 -7.60 -1.05
C LEU A 197 -7.56 -8.63 -2.05
N PHE A 198 -6.28 -8.50 -2.44
CA PHE A 198 -5.59 -9.52 -3.24
C PHE A 198 -5.61 -10.89 -2.55
N ASP A 199 -5.30 -10.94 -1.25
CA ASP A 199 -5.33 -12.19 -0.48
C ASP A 199 -6.74 -12.81 -0.44
N ALA A 200 -7.78 -11.99 -0.29
CA ALA A 200 -9.17 -12.45 -0.31
C ALA A 200 -9.54 -13.11 -1.66
N VAL A 201 -9.18 -12.47 -2.79
CA VAL A 201 -9.44 -13.00 -4.12
C VAL A 201 -8.62 -14.26 -4.40
N ALA A 202 -7.35 -14.28 -3.99
CA ALA A 202 -6.48 -15.45 -4.12
C ALA A 202 -7.04 -16.67 -3.37
N CYS A 203 -7.58 -16.44 -2.17
CA CYS A 203 -8.26 -17.49 -1.41
C CYS A 203 -9.52 -18.00 -2.11
N ALA A 204 -10.33 -17.09 -2.67
CA ALA A 204 -11.56 -17.45 -3.37
C ALA A 204 -11.32 -18.27 -4.64
N LEU A 205 -10.14 -18.13 -5.26
CA LEU A 205 -9.69 -18.92 -6.41
C LEU A 205 -8.89 -20.17 -6.05
N ASP A 206 -8.66 -20.42 -4.76
CA ASP A 206 -7.84 -21.54 -4.28
C ASP A 206 -6.44 -21.59 -4.93
N CYS A 207 -5.85 -20.42 -5.20
CA CYS A 207 -4.56 -20.30 -5.89
C CYS A 207 -3.38 -20.03 -4.94
N ALA A 208 -3.64 -20.00 -3.62
CA ALA A 208 -2.65 -19.77 -2.57
C ALA A 208 -2.86 -20.76 -1.41
N PRO A 209 -1.79 -21.16 -0.70
CA PRO A 209 -1.92 -22.05 0.44
C PRO A 209 -2.75 -21.40 1.56
N GLU A 210 -3.33 -22.23 2.42
CA GLU A 210 -4.11 -21.78 3.57
C GLU A 210 -3.33 -20.83 4.50
N SER A 211 -2.05 -21.14 4.72
CA SER A 211 -1.12 -20.30 5.45
C SER A 211 0.06 -19.98 4.54
N LEU A 212 0.33 -18.70 4.38
CA LEU A 212 1.44 -18.20 3.57
C LEU A 212 2.77 -18.43 4.28
N SER A 213 3.79 -18.67 3.48
CA SER A 213 5.18 -18.86 3.91
C SER A 213 6.00 -17.58 3.85
N TYR A 214 5.56 -16.59 3.05
CA TYR A 214 6.17 -15.27 2.97
C TYR A 214 5.13 -14.18 2.66
N GLU A 215 5.48 -12.93 2.97
CA GLU A 215 4.63 -11.76 2.73
C GLU A 215 4.41 -11.53 1.23
N GLY A 216 3.14 -11.43 0.81
CA GLY A 216 2.75 -11.19 -0.58
C GLY A 216 2.61 -12.46 -1.43
N GLU A 217 2.82 -13.65 -0.86
CA GLU A 217 2.74 -14.92 -1.61
C GLU A 217 1.43 -15.09 -2.38
N ALA A 218 0.29 -14.84 -1.74
CA ALA A 218 -1.02 -14.97 -2.38
C ALA A 218 -1.20 -13.96 -3.53
N ALA A 219 -0.79 -12.71 -3.35
CA ALA A 219 -0.83 -11.68 -4.38
C ALA A 219 0.04 -12.04 -5.60
N CYS A 220 1.27 -12.52 -5.38
CA CYS A 220 2.16 -12.97 -6.45
C CYS A 220 1.57 -14.16 -7.23
N ARG A 221 1.00 -15.15 -6.52
CA ARG A 221 0.35 -16.31 -7.15
C ARG A 221 -0.87 -15.90 -7.97
N LEU A 222 -1.67 -14.96 -7.46
CA LEU A 222 -2.84 -14.42 -8.16
C LEU A 222 -2.44 -13.66 -9.43
N GLU A 223 -1.38 -12.85 -9.38
CA GLU A 223 -0.82 -12.19 -10.57
C GLU A 223 -0.35 -13.20 -11.60
N ALA A 224 0.43 -14.22 -11.20
CA ALA A 224 0.91 -15.25 -12.11
C ALA A 224 -0.23 -16.02 -12.78
N LEU A 225 -1.29 -16.31 -12.02
CA LEU A 225 -2.51 -16.92 -12.56
C LEU A 225 -3.21 -15.99 -13.56
N ALA A 226 -3.37 -14.71 -13.24
CA ALA A 226 -3.98 -13.73 -14.12
C ALA A 226 -3.17 -13.53 -15.42
N ALA A 227 -1.84 -13.57 -15.35
CA ALA A 227 -0.93 -13.43 -16.49
C ALA A 227 -1.06 -14.57 -17.53
N SER A 228 -1.62 -15.72 -17.14
CA SER A 228 -1.94 -16.80 -18.08
C SER A 228 -3.18 -16.52 -18.95
N CYS A 229 -3.94 -15.45 -18.64
CA CYS A 229 -5.06 -14.98 -19.45
C CYS A 229 -4.61 -13.81 -20.35
N PRO A 230 -4.76 -13.91 -21.69
CA PRO A 230 -4.36 -12.83 -22.61
C PRO A 230 -5.28 -11.59 -22.57
N GLY A 231 -6.28 -11.59 -21.70
CA GLY A 231 -7.39 -10.64 -21.69
C GLY A 231 -8.70 -11.29 -22.08
N VAL A 232 -9.79 -10.86 -21.44
CA VAL A 232 -11.13 -11.44 -21.65
C VAL A 232 -12.19 -10.37 -21.44
N SER A 233 -13.25 -10.38 -22.27
CA SER A 233 -14.43 -9.58 -21.99
C SER A 233 -15.17 -10.15 -20.79
N HIS A 234 -15.46 -9.31 -19.78
CA HIS A 234 -16.14 -9.73 -18.56
C HIS A 234 -17.11 -8.67 -18.04
N PRO A 235 -18.10 -9.06 -17.22
CA PRO A 235 -19.08 -8.13 -16.64
C PRO A 235 -18.63 -7.51 -15.30
N VAL A 236 -17.47 -7.92 -14.77
CA VAL A 236 -16.99 -7.50 -13.44
C VAL A 236 -16.55 -6.04 -13.47
N THR A 237 -17.01 -5.26 -12.48
CA THR A 237 -16.70 -3.84 -12.31
C THR A 237 -16.42 -3.54 -10.83
N LEU A 238 -15.66 -2.48 -10.57
CA LEU A 238 -15.53 -1.85 -9.25
C LEU A 238 -15.99 -0.39 -9.37
N PRO A 239 -17.29 -0.10 -9.21
CA PRO A 239 -17.80 1.25 -9.40
C PRO A 239 -17.24 2.25 -8.37
N TRP A 240 -16.90 3.46 -8.82
CA TRP A 240 -16.70 4.64 -7.98
C TRP A 240 -18.03 5.39 -7.88
N ARG A 241 -18.64 5.46 -6.69
CA ARG A 241 -19.93 6.12 -6.43
C ARG A 241 -19.97 6.66 -5.01
N ASP A 242 -20.60 7.81 -4.81
CA ASP A 242 -20.78 8.43 -3.49
C ASP A 242 -19.46 8.50 -2.70
N ASP A 243 -18.38 8.89 -3.38
CA ASP A 243 -17.02 8.97 -2.85
C ASP A 243 -16.45 7.66 -2.28
N ALA A 244 -16.94 6.50 -2.76
CA ALA A 244 -16.46 5.18 -2.36
C ALA A 244 -16.38 4.17 -3.52
N LEU A 245 -15.43 3.23 -3.41
CA LEU A 245 -15.36 2.06 -4.28
C LEU A 245 -16.33 0.97 -3.81
N ASP A 246 -17.29 0.60 -4.67
CA ASP A 246 -18.38 -0.34 -4.36
C ASP A 246 -17.93 -1.81 -4.49
N LEU A 247 -17.35 -2.32 -3.40
CA LEU A 247 -16.97 -3.73 -3.30
C LEU A 247 -18.16 -4.70 -3.29
N ALA A 248 -19.37 -4.27 -2.92
CA ALA A 248 -20.55 -5.14 -2.94
C ALA A 248 -20.95 -5.47 -4.37
N THR A 249 -20.96 -4.48 -5.27
CA THR A 249 -21.16 -4.72 -6.71
C THR A 249 -20.04 -5.58 -7.29
N PHE A 250 -18.78 -5.29 -6.95
CA PHE A 250 -17.63 -6.09 -7.40
C PHE A 250 -17.78 -7.57 -7.02
N TRP A 251 -17.95 -7.88 -5.73
CA TRP A 251 -18.02 -9.26 -5.27
C TRP A 251 -19.22 -10.00 -5.86
N ARG A 252 -20.40 -9.37 -5.92
CA ARG A 252 -21.59 -9.96 -6.54
C ARG A 252 -21.33 -10.36 -8.00
N GLN A 253 -20.79 -9.45 -8.80
CA GLN A 253 -20.50 -9.70 -10.22
C GLN A 253 -19.41 -10.75 -10.39
N TRP A 254 -18.32 -10.64 -9.64
CA TRP A 254 -17.15 -11.52 -9.76
C TRP A 254 -17.44 -12.95 -9.30
N LEU A 255 -18.20 -13.13 -8.21
CA LEU A 255 -18.59 -14.45 -7.71
C LEU A 255 -19.57 -15.13 -8.66
N SER A 256 -20.57 -14.39 -9.16
CA SER A 256 -21.62 -14.91 -10.04
C SER A 256 -21.13 -15.25 -11.45
N TRP A 257 -20.11 -14.53 -11.93
CA TRP A 257 -19.56 -14.76 -13.27
C TRP A 257 -18.87 -16.13 -13.35
N GLN A 258 -19.33 -16.99 -14.25
CA GLN A 258 -18.73 -18.31 -14.49
C GLN A 258 -17.63 -18.18 -15.53
N ALA A 259 -16.39 -18.42 -15.11
CA ALA A 259 -15.19 -18.29 -15.92
C ALA A 259 -14.08 -19.17 -15.34
N THR A 260 -13.00 -19.38 -16.09
CA THR A 260 -11.84 -20.10 -15.57
C THR A 260 -11.15 -19.30 -14.45
N PRO A 261 -10.39 -19.95 -13.54
CA PRO A 261 -9.64 -19.23 -12.50
C PRO A 261 -8.73 -18.13 -13.06
N ALA A 262 -8.06 -18.40 -14.18
CA ALA A 262 -7.22 -17.42 -14.88
C ALA A 262 -8.02 -16.18 -15.35
N GLN A 263 -9.20 -16.40 -15.94
CA GLN A 263 -10.09 -15.32 -16.38
C GLN A 263 -10.64 -14.52 -15.18
N LYS A 264 -11.02 -15.19 -14.09
CA LYS A 264 -11.45 -14.53 -12.85
C LYS A 264 -10.33 -13.68 -12.24
N ALA A 265 -9.12 -14.22 -12.15
CA ALA A 265 -7.95 -13.51 -11.67
C ALA A 265 -7.66 -12.27 -12.53
N TRP A 266 -7.70 -12.40 -13.86
CA TRP A 266 -7.53 -11.28 -14.78
C TRP A 266 -8.62 -10.21 -14.61
N SER A 267 -9.90 -10.62 -14.55
CA SER A 267 -11.02 -9.68 -14.38
C SER A 267 -10.99 -8.91 -13.06
N PHE A 268 -10.40 -9.50 -12.00
CA PHE A 268 -10.17 -8.78 -10.75
C PHE A 268 -9.16 -7.65 -10.94
N HIS A 269 -8.00 -7.93 -11.55
CA HIS A 269 -6.98 -6.91 -11.80
C HIS A 269 -7.53 -5.81 -12.70
N ASP A 270 -8.29 -6.17 -13.74
CA ASP A 270 -8.91 -5.21 -14.64
C ASP A 270 -9.95 -4.33 -13.95
N ALA A 271 -10.90 -4.93 -13.23
CA ALA A 271 -11.94 -4.20 -12.52
C ALA A 271 -11.37 -3.28 -11.44
N LEU A 272 -10.36 -3.75 -10.68
CA LEU A 272 -9.66 -2.94 -9.69
C LEU A 272 -8.96 -1.74 -10.33
N ALA A 273 -8.20 -1.95 -11.41
CA ALA A 273 -7.54 -0.87 -12.14
C ALA A 273 -8.54 0.16 -12.68
N CYS A 274 -9.66 -0.31 -13.26
CA CYS A 274 -10.71 0.53 -13.79
C CYS A 274 -11.36 1.39 -12.70
N GLY A 275 -11.70 0.79 -11.55
CA GLY A 275 -12.28 1.51 -10.42
C GLY A 275 -11.34 2.55 -9.80
N LEU A 276 -10.08 2.16 -9.58
CA LEU A 276 -9.04 3.08 -9.09
C LEU A 276 -8.79 4.23 -10.08
N ALA A 277 -8.77 3.95 -11.39
CA ALA A 277 -8.62 4.96 -12.42
C ALA A 277 -9.82 5.93 -12.49
N ALA A 278 -11.05 5.42 -12.32
CA ALA A 278 -12.24 6.26 -12.26
C ALA A 278 -12.19 7.23 -11.07
N MET A 279 -11.85 6.72 -9.88
CA MET A 279 -11.66 7.54 -8.67
C MET A 279 -10.54 8.57 -8.85
N ALA A 280 -9.36 8.15 -9.32
CA ALA A 280 -8.22 9.05 -9.52
C ALA A 280 -8.54 10.15 -10.55
N ARG A 281 -9.19 9.80 -11.68
CA ARG A 281 -9.60 10.76 -12.70
C ARG A 281 -10.57 11.81 -12.15
N ASP A 282 -11.57 11.39 -11.39
CA ASP A 282 -12.55 12.29 -10.79
C ASP A 282 -11.86 13.28 -9.84
N CYS A 283 -11.02 12.76 -8.93
CA CYS A 283 -10.21 13.55 -8.01
C CYS A 283 -9.27 14.55 -8.72
N ALA A 284 -8.63 14.13 -9.81
CA ALA A 284 -7.69 14.95 -10.59
C ALA A 284 -8.42 16.05 -11.39
N THR A 285 -9.50 15.69 -12.08
CA THR A 285 -10.24 16.59 -12.99
C THR A 285 -10.83 17.77 -12.24
N VAL A 286 -11.45 17.53 -11.07
CA VAL A 286 -12.02 18.60 -10.23
C VAL A 286 -10.95 19.58 -9.73
N ARG A 287 -9.69 19.14 -9.65
CA ARG A 287 -8.55 19.93 -9.16
C ARG A 287 -7.67 20.50 -10.29
N GLY A 288 -7.94 20.16 -11.55
CA GLY A 288 -7.10 20.56 -12.68
C GLY A 288 -5.68 19.98 -12.63
N ILE A 289 -5.52 18.78 -12.05
CA ILE A 289 -4.24 18.06 -11.97
C ILE A 289 -4.14 17.10 -13.16
N ASP A 290 -3.01 17.10 -13.88
CA ASP A 290 -2.77 16.29 -15.08
C ASP A 290 -1.74 15.16 -14.88
N THR A 291 -1.12 15.11 -13.70
CA THR A 291 -0.04 14.19 -13.37
C THR A 291 -0.45 13.30 -12.20
N MET A 292 -0.22 12.01 -12.34
CA MET A 292 -0.52 11.01 -11.32
C MET A 292 0.73 10.22 -10.93
N VAL A 293 0.85 9.95 -9.65
CA VAL A 293 1.87 9.07 -9.07
C VAL A 293 1.25 7.73 -8.72
N CYS A 294 1.94 6.67 -9.06
CA CYS A 294 1.55 5.30 -8.80
C CYS A 294 2.69 4.65 -7.99
N SER A 295 2.46 4.42 -6.70
CA SER A 295 3.46 3.84 -5.78
C SER A 295 2.85 2.84 -4.79
N GLY A 296 3.67 2.28 -3.90
CA GLY A 296 3.29 1.24 -2.94
C GLY A 296 3.59 -0.18 -3.43
N GLY A 297 3.79 -1.11 -2.48
CA GLY A 297 4.30 -2.44 -2.77
C GLY A 297 3.45 -3.30 -3.72
N VAL A 298 2.14 -3.04 -3.82
CA VAL A 298 1.24 -3.75 -4.75
C VAL A 298 1.52 -3.34 -6.20
N LEU A 299 2.10 -2.16 -6.45
CA LEU A 299 2.43 -1.71 -7.81
C LEU A 299 3.69 -2.33 -8.41
N HIS A 300 4.34 -3.25 -7.71
CA HIS A 300 5.22 -4.22 -8.39
C HIS A 300 4.44 -5.17 -9.31
N ASN A 301 3.12 -5.28 -9.15
CA ASN A 301 2.25 -6.08 -10.00
C ASN A 301 2.18 -5.47 -11.41
N ARG A 302 2.76 -6.18 -12.37
CA ARG A 302 2.94 -5.73 -13.76
C ARG A 302 1.60 -5.65 -14.49
N LEU A 303 0.69 -6.58 -14.20
CA LEU A 303 -0.64 -6.55 -14.80
C LEU A 303 -1.42 -5.33 -14.32
N LEU A 304 -1.42 -5.06 -13.03
CA LEU A 304 -2.12 -3.90 -12.45
C LEU A 304 -1.53 -2.59 -12.98
N ALA A 305 -0.20 -2.46 -13.04
CA ALA A 305 0.46 -1.30 -13.65
C ALA A 305 0.05 -1.13 -15.13
N ALA A 306 0.04 -2.21 -15.91
CA ALA A 306 -0.38 -2.16 -17.32
C ALA A 306 -1.87 -1.77 -17.48
N ARG A 307 -2.76 -2.25 -16.60
CA ARG A 307 -4.18 -1.89 -16.64
C ARG A 307 -4.42 -0.45 -16.19
N LEU A 308 -3.70 0.05 -15.17
CA LEU A 308 -3.75 1.46 -14.77
C LEU A 308 -3.29 2.36 -15.91
N THR A 309 -2.16 2.04 -16.56
CA THR A 309 -1.68 2.78 -17.75
C THR A 309 -2.70 2.79 -18.89
N PHE A 310 -3.39 1.67 -19.11
CA PHE A 310 -4.47 1.61 -20.10
C PHE A 310 -5.64 2.53 -19.76
N TYR A 311 -6.09 2.53 -18.50
CA TYR A 311 -7.26 3.30 -18.08
C TYR A 311 -6.97 4.77 -17.79
N LEU A 312 -5.71 5.18 -17.65
CA LEU A 312 -5.30 6.56 -17.34
C LEU A 312 -4.38 7.14 -18.43
N ALA A 313 -4.57 6.71 -19.68
CA ALA A 313 -3.77 7.17 -20.82
C ALA A 313 -3.93 8.67 -21.12
N ASP A 314 -4.92 9.32 -20.51
CA ASP A 314 -5.19 10.76 -20.54
C ASP A 314 -4.36 11.58 -19.53
N PHE A 315 -3.57 10.94 -18.67
CA PHE A 315 -2.73 11.58 -17.64
C PHE A 315 -1.25 11.26 -17.82
N THR A 316 -0.39 12.13 -17.29
CA THR A 316 1.04 11.81 -17.12
C THR A 316 1.19 10.87 -15.93
N LEU A 317 1.68 9.66 -16.15
CA LEU A 317 1.82 8.66 -15.08
C LEU A 317 3.27 8.46 -14.67
N LEU A 318 3.53 8.59 -13.37
CA LEU A 318 4.82 8.33 -12.74
C LEU A 318 4.74 7.02 -11.94
N PHE A 319 5.49 6.01 -12.38
CA PHE A 319 5.68 4.75 -11.65
C PHE A 319 7.12 4.66 -11.16
N ALA A 320 7.36 4.00 -10.02
CA ALA A 320 8.70 3.73 -9.53
C ALA A 320 9.52 2.86 -10.51
N GLN A 321 10.77 3.25 -10.76
CA GLN A 321 11.69 2.56 -11.68
C GLN A 321 13.09 2.37 -11.08
N GLN A 322 13.67 3.40 -10.48
CA GLN A 322 15.05 3.35 -9.94
C GLN A 322 15.04 2.86 -8.49
N LEU A 323 14.03 3.28 -7.73
CA LEU A 323 13.77 2.82 -6.38
C LEU A 323 12.64 1.77 -6.37
N PRO A 324 12.58 0.90 -5.34
CA PRO A 324 11.45 -0.01 -5.19
C PRO A 324 10.13 0.75 -5.02
N ALA A 325 9.02 0.24 -5.58
CA ALA A 325 7.70 0.81 -5.29
C ALA A 325 7.29 0.59 -3.82
N GLY A 326 7.80 -0.47 -3.19
CA GLY A 326 7.53 -0.84 -1.80
C GLY A 326 8.43 -0.18 -0.76
N ASP A 327 8.39 -0.67 0.49
CA ASP A 327 8.96 -0.01 1.67
C ASP A 327 10.46 0.32 1.58
N GLY A 328 11.20 -0.33 0.68
CA GLY A 328 12.63 -0.06 0.46
C GLY A 328 12.92 1.38 0.03
N ALA A 329 11.93 2.13 -0.46
CA ALA A 329 12.06 3.54 -0.84
C ALA A 329 11.50 4.53 0.21
N ILE A 330 10.87 4.05 1.28
CA ILE A 330 10.19 4.92 2.27
C ILE A 330 11.15 5.91 2.90
N ALA A 331 12.36 5.49 3.27
CA ALA A 331 13.35 6.38 3.88
C ALA A 331 13.75 7.54 2.96
N TYR A 332 13.75 7.32 1.64
CA TYR A 332 14.01 8.38 0.66
C TYR A 332 12.86 9.37 0.58
N GLY A 333 11.61 8.86 0.51
CA GLY A 333 10.40 9.67 0.58
C GLY A 333 10.34 10.55 1.85
N GLN A 334 10.66 9.96 3.00
CA GLN A 334 10.76 10.66 4.28
C GLN A 334 11.80 11.79 4.24
N ALA A 335 12.98 11.53 3.67
CA ALA A 335 14.04 12.52 3.57
C ALA A 335 13.64 13.73 2.70
N VAL A 336 13.04 13.50 1.53
CA VAL A 336 12.64 14.60 0.63
C VAL A 336 11.48 15.42 1.19
N ILE A 337 10.54 14.80 1.91
CA ILE A 337 9.46 15.51 2.61
C ILE A 337 10.01 16.41 3.70
N ALA A 338 10.91 15.88 4.53
CA ALA A 338 11.54 16.65 5.59
C ALA A 338 12.40 17.80 5.05
N ALA A 339 13.13 17.58 3.95
CA ALA A 339 13.89 18.62 3.27
C ALA A 339 12.98 19.75 2.76
N ALA A 340 11.88 19.41 2.08
CA ALA A 340 10.91 20.39 1.58
C ALA A 340 10.25 21.21 2.71
N ARG A 341 9.90 20.55 3.82
CA ARG A 341 9.37 21.22 5.03
C ARG A 341 10.42 22.09 5.70
N GLY A 342 11.67 21.64 5.77
CA GLY A 342 12.80 22.38 6.32
C GLY A 342 13.08 23.68 5.55
N GLN A 343 13.14 23.61 4.22
CA GLN A 343 13.35 24.80 3.38
C GLN A 343 12.25 25.85 3.56
N ALA A 344 10.98 25.42 3.67
CA ALA A 344 9.86 26.32 3.92
C ALA A 344 9.93 27.00 5.31
N GLN A 345 10.65 26.42 6.26
CA GLN A 345 10.90 26.95 7.60
C GLN A 345 12.22 27.74 7.68
N GLY A 346 12.93 27.93 6.56
CA GLY A 346 14.23 28.61 6.53
C GLY A 346 15.39 27.76 7.09
N ILE A 347 15.18 26.45 7.27
CA ILE A 347 16.21 25.51 7.69
C ILE A 347 16.94 25.04 6.43
N GLN A 348 18.27 25.18 6.41
CA GLN A 348 19.07 24.67 5.29
C GLN A 348 18.97 23.13 5.25
N PRO A 349 18.74 22.54 4.06
CA PRO A 349 18.57 21.10 3.88
C PRO A 349 19.83 20.28 4.12
#